data_AF-A0A0G0DGL5-F1
#
_entry.id   AF-A0A0G0DGL5-F1
#
_cell.length_a   1.000
_cell.length_b   1.000
_cell.length_c   1.000
_cell.angle_alpha   90.00
_cell.angle_beta   90.00
_cell.angle_gamma   90.00
#
_symmetry.space_group_name_H-M   'P 1'
#
loop_
_entity.id
_entity.type
_entity.pdbx_description
1 polymer ?
#
loop_
_entity_poly.entity_id
_entity_poly.type
_entity_poly.pdbx_seq_one_letter_code
_entity_poly.pdbx_strand_id
1 'polypeptide(L)'
;MIPLNLYIHIPFCFAKCPYCAFFSCTNCEDTYEEYFKTLNKEILTKSKIYKDREIQTIYIGGGTPNLVPYKYIIECIENIKKSFQLSKSIEITIEQYPQYIRKESLEAYKAVGINRISIGLQATDDNQLQQLSRR
;
A
#
# COMPACT_ATOMS: atom_id res chain seq x y z
N MET A 1 7.82 21.76 -14.88
CA MET A 1 7.91 21.48 -13.43
C MET A 1 8.07 19.97 -13.27
N ILE A 2 8.99 19.52 -12.41
CA ILE A 2 9.30 18.07 -12.31
C ILE A 2 8.09 17.36 -11.68
N PRO A 3 7.60 16.22 -12.18
CA PRO A 3 6.52 15.47 -11.54
C PRO A 3 6.96 14.85 -10.20
N LEU A 4 6.00 14.36 -9.40
CA LEU A 4 6.24 13.61 -8.16
C LEU A 4 5.73 12.17 -8.28
N ASN A 5 6.43 11.28 -7.59
CA ASN A 5 6.02 9.90 -7.39
C ASN A 5 5.89 9.67 -5.89
N LEU A 6 4.75 9.15 -5.44
CA LEU A 6 4.47 8.89 -4.03
C LEU A 6 4.63 7.40 -3.74
N TYR A 7 5.44 7.08 -2.74
CA TYR A 7 5.53 5.74 -2.17
C TYR A 7 4.94 5.74 -0.76
N ILE A 8 4.06 4.78 -0.48
CA ILE A 8 3.42 4.59 0.83
C ILE A 8 3.86 3.22 1.35
N HIS A 9 4.57 3.23 2.47
CA HIS A 9 5.14 2.03 3.07
C HIS A 9 4.23 1.46 4.15
N ILE A 10 3.46 0.40 3.87
CA ILE A 10 2.63 -0.30 4.85
C ILE A 10 3.47 -1.39 5.52
N PRO A 11 3.89 -1.26 6.79
CA PRO A 11 4.92 -2.13 7.37
C PRO A 11 4.39 -3.48 7.87
N PHE A 12 3.10 -3.77 7.77
CA PHE A 12 2.52 -4.91 8.47
C PHE A 12 2.65 -6.21 7.68
N CYS A 13 3.15 -7.26 8.32
CA CYS A 13 3.25 -8.60 7.74
C CYS A 13 2.67 -9.63 8.70
N PHE A 14 2.12 -10.72 8.17
CA PHE A 14 1.78 -11.89 8.97
C PHE A 14 3.03 -12.58 9.51
N ALA A 15 4.04 -12.75 8.65
CA ALA A 15 5.34 -13.31 9.00
C ALA A 15 6.46 -12.58 8.26
N LYS A 16 7.67 -12.59 8.83
CA LYS A 16 8.85 -12.05 8.18
C LYS A 16 9.44 -13.09 7.22
N CYS A 17 9.46 -12.78 5.92
CA CYS A 17 10.19 -13.62 4.97
C CYS A 17 11.71 -13.51 5.21
N PRO A 18 12.47 -14.62 5.21
CA PRO A 18 13.90 -14.61 5.52
C PRO A 18 14.76 -13.72 4.61
N TYR A 19 14.32 -13.51 3.37
CA TYR A 19 15.00 -12.69 2.37
C TYR A 19 14.56 -11.22 2.35
N CYS A 20 13.54 -10.85 3.13
CA CYS A 20 12.93 -9.53 3.03
C CYS A 20 13.75 -8.47 3.79
N ALA A 21 14.35 -7.54 3.04
CA ALA A 21 15.14 -6.43 3.58
C ALA A 21 14.30 -5.20 4.01
N PHE A 22 13.01 -5.16 3.70
CA PHE A 22 12.14 -4.05 4.08
C PHE A 22 11.88 -4.03 5.58
N PHE A 23 11.63 -2.85 6.17
CA PHE A 23 11.08 -2.80 7.52
C PHE A 23 9.70 -3.47 7.54
N SER A 24 9.43 -4.28 8.56
CA SER A 24 8.11 -4.87 8.74
C SER A 24 7.83 -5.23 10.20
N CYS A 25 6.57 -5.10 10.60
CA CYS A 25 6.05 -5.41 11.92
C CYS A 25 5.12 -6.62 11.81
N THR A 26 5.34 -7.63 12.65
CA THR A 26 4.49 -8.82 12.79
C THR A 26 3.81 -8.81 14.14
N ASN A 27 2.55 -9.24 14.22
CA ASN A 27 1.74 -9.17 15.45
C ASN A 27 1.57 -7.73 15.98
N CYS A 28 1.20 -6.80 15.10
CA CYS A 28 1.08 -5.36 15.40
C CYS A 28 -0.30 -4.80 14.99
N GLU A 29 -1.33 -5.66 14.94
CA GLU A 29 -2.70 -5.35 14.53
C GLU A 29 -3.32 -4.21 15.36
N ASP A 30 -2.98 -4.16 16.65
CA ASP A 30 -3.37 -3.13 17.60
C ASP A 30 -2.82 -1.73 17.25
N THR A 31 -1.76 -1.66 16.44
CA THR A 31 -1.14 -0.39 16.02
C THR A 31 -1.67 0.13 14.67
N TYR A 32 -2.51 -0.63 13.95
CA TYR A 32 -2.95 -0.26 12.61
C TYR A 32 -3.63 1.12 12.58
N GLU A 33 -4.57 1.35 13.49
CA GLU A 33 -5.32 2.60 13.54
C GLU A 33 -4.42 3.81 13.76
N GLU A 34 -3.52 3.75 14.76
CA GLU A 34 -2.63 4.87 15.07
C GLU A 34 -1.60 5.11 13.96
N TYR A 35 -1.12 4.04 13.31
CA TYR A 35 -0.28 4.15 12.12
C TYR A 35 -1.00 4.92 11.00
N PHE A 36 -2.23 4.53 10.64
CA PHE A 36 -2.97 5.16 9.54
C PHE A 36 -3.40 6.59 9.86
N LYS A 37 -3.77 6.86 11.11
CA LYS A 37 -4.04 8.22 11.59
C LYS A 37 -2.80 9.11 11.46
N THR A 38 -1.62 8.59 11.78
CA THR A 38 -0.36 9.32 11.65
C THR A 38 0.02 9.52 10.18
N LEU A 39 -0.11 8.48 9.35
CA LEU A 39 0.12 8.56 7.91
C LEU A 39 -0.78 9.62 7.25
N ASN A 40 -2.07 9.67 7.61
CA ASN A 40 -3.00 10.68 7.09
C ASN A 40 -2.59 12.11 7.50
N LYS A 41 -2.10 12.31 8.73
CA LYS A 41 -1.53 13.61 9.15
C LYS A 41 -0.27 13.97 8.35
N GLU A 42 0.59 13.00 8.07
CA GLU A 42 1.77 13.21 7.25
C GLU A 42 1.39 13.61 5.82
N ILE A 43 0.47 12.89 5.18
CA ILE A 43 -0.07 13.20 3.84
C ILE A 43 -0.54 14.66 3.77
N LEU A 44 -1.35 15.10 4.74
CA LEU A 44 -1.88 16.47 4.82
C LEU A 44 -0.79 17.52 5.07
N THR A 45 0.29 17.15 5.76
CA THR A 45 1.40 18.07 6.04
C THR A 45 2.29 18.21 4.82
N LYS A 46 2.62 17.10 4.17
CA LYS A 46 3.46 17.08 2.96
C LYS A 46 2.75 17.71 1.76
N SER A 47 1.43 17.57 1.65
CA SER A 47 0.66 18.19 0.56
C SER A 47 0.81 19.70 0.51
N LYS A 48 0.89 20.37 1.66
CA LYS A 48 1.12 21.82 1.75
C LYS A 48 2.48 22.24 1.19
N ILE A 49 3.50 21.39 1.37
CA ILE A 49 4.87 21.62 0.89
C ILE A 49 4.96 21.42 -0.62
N TYR A 50 4.24 20.43 -1.15
CA TYR A 50 4.28 20.02 -2.56
C TYR A 50 3.04 20.44 -3.35
N LYS A 51 2.28 21.44 -2.89
CA LYS A 51 0.95 21.82 -3.41
C LYS A 51 0.94 22.12 -4.91
N ASP A 52 2.05 22.64 -5.44
CA ASP A 52 2.17 23.05 -6.83
C ASP A 52 2.66 21.90 -7.71
N ARG A 53 2.96 20.71 -7.17
CA ARG A 53 3.53 19.58 -7.91
C ARG A 53 2.46 18.55 -8.21
N GLU A 54 2.41 18.08 -9.46
CA GLU A 54 1.53 16.98 -9.86
C GLU A 54 2.15 15.62 -9.49
N ILE A 55 1.34 14.72 -8.93
CA ILE A 55 1.68 13.31 -8.71
C ILE A 55 1.34 12.48 -9.95
N GLN A 56 2.32 11.74 -10.47
CA GLN A 56 2.17 10.84 -11.61
C GLN A 56 1.93 9.39 -11.22
N THR A 57 2.53 8.94 -10.11
CA THR A 57 2.36 7.57 -9.62
C THR A 57 2.19 7.54 -8.12
N ILE A 58 1.34 6.63 -7.64
CA ILE A 58 1.25 6.25 -6.23
C ILE A 58 1.54 4.75 -6.15
N TYR A 59 2.48 4.35 -5.30
CA TYR A 59 2.82 2.95 -5.07
C TYR A 59 2.65 2.62 -3.58
N ILE A 60 1.74 1.70 -3.29
CA ILE A 60 1.46 1.21 -1.94
C ILE A 60 2.12 -0.16 -1.80
N GLY A 61 3.14 -0.26 -0.96
CA GLY A 61 3.91 -1.49 -0.80
C GLY A 61 4.57 -1.60 0.57
N GLY A 62 5.53 -2.50 0.69
CA GLY A 62 6.33 -2.69 1.91
C GLY A 62 6.16 -4.07 2.50
N GLY A 63 5.40 -4.15 3.58
CA GLY A 63 4.94 -5.41 4.15
C GLY A 63 3.84 -6.03 3.28
N THR A 64 2.63 -6.11 3.80
CA THR A 64 1.48 -6.73 3.12
C THR A 64 0.31 -5.74 3.12
N PRO A 65 0.20 -4.83 2.13
CA PRO A 65 -0.86 -3.82 2.11
C PRO A 65 -2.29 -4.37 2.16
N ASN A 66 -2.52 -5.58 1.64
CA ASN A 66 -3.83 -6.23 1.69
C ASN A 66 -4.06 -7.10 2.94
N LEU A 67 -3.14 -7.10 3.92
CA LEU A 67 -3.35 -7.68 5.24
C LEU A 67 -4.20 -6.76 6.14
N VAL A 68 -3.99 -5.44 6.02
CA VAL A 68 -4.74 -4.47 6.83
C VAL A 68 -6.18 -4.32 6.32
N PRO A 69 -7.13 -3.91 7.17
CA PRO A 69 -8.48 -3.57 6.72
C PRO A 69 -8.45 -2.56 5.57
N TYR A 70 -9.01 -2.92 4.41
CA TYR A 70 -8.90 -2.12 3.18
C TYR A 70 -9.41 -0.69 3.35
N LYS A 71 -10.35 -0.45 4.28
CA LYS A 71 -10.87 0.90 4.63
C LYS A 71 -9.76 1.92 4.89
N TYR A 72 -8.65 1.49 5.50
CA TYR A 72 -7.52 2.38 5.79
C TYR A 72 -6.80 2.83 4.51
N ILE A 73 -6.63 1.91 3.56
CA ILE A 73 -6.04 2.22 2.26
C ILE A 73 -6.95 3.15 1.44
N ILE A 74 -8.26 2.90 1.46
CA ILE A 74 -9.28 3.75 0.83
C ILE A 74 -9.17 5.18 1.38
N GLU A 75 -9.17 5.33 2.71
CA GLU A 75 -9.05 6.63 3.37
C GLU A 75 -7.76 7.38 2.98
N CYS A 76 -6.62 6.68 2.94
CA CYS A 76 -5.36 7.28 2.50
C CYS A 76 -5.44 7.80 1.06
N ILE A 77 -5.95 6.99 0.12
CA ILE A 77 -6.09 7.40 -1.29
C ILE A 77 -7.03 8.59 -1.43
N GLU A 78 -8.16 8.59 -0.72
CA GLU A 78 -9.09 9.72 -0.73
C GLU A 78 -8.44 10.99 -0.19
N ASN A 79 -7.68 10.90 0.91
CA ASN A 79 -6.95 12.03 1.47
C ASN A 79 -5.89 12.56 0.49
N ILE A 80 -5.18 11.68 -0.21
CA ILE A 80 -4.22 12.09 -1.24
C ILE A 80 -4.92 12.81 -2.39
N LYS A 81 -6.02 12.26 -2.91
CA LYS A 81 -6.82 12.88 -3.98
C LYS A 81 -7.35 14.26 -3.61
N LYS A 82 -7.75 14.46 -2.35
CA LYS A 82 -8.23 15.75 -1.84
C LYS A 82 -7.10 16.76 -1.64
N SER A 83 -5.87 16.29 -1.43
CA SER A 83 -4.76 17.13 -0.97
C SER A 83 -3.73 17.47 -2.05
N PHE A 84 -3.63 16.66 -3.09
CA PHE A 84 -2.61 16.81 -4.15
C PHE A 84 -3.26 16.97 -5.52
N GLN A 85 -2.53 17.63 -6.43
CA GLN A 85 -2.85 17.58 -7.85
C GLN A 85 -2.39 16.23 -8.41
N LEU A 86 -3.30 15.50 -9.05
CA LEU A 86 -3.03 14.19 -9.63
C LEU A 86 -3.07 14.26 -11.14
N SER A 87 -2.15 13.54 -11.78
CA SER A 87 -2.14 13.41 -13.24
C SER A 87 -3.41 12.73 -13.74
N LYS A 88 -3.90 13.13 -14.92
CA LYS A 88 -5.06 12.49 -15.56
C LYS A 88 -4.80 11.02 -15.93
N SER A 89 -3.53 10.67 -16.14
CA SER A 89 -3.07 9.31 -16.45
C SER A 89 -2.36 8.66 -15.25
N ILE A 90 -2.76 9.01 -14.03
CA ILE A 90 -2.11 8.51 -12.81
C ILE A 90 -2.13 6.99 -12.75
N GLU A 91 -0.99 6.39 -12.42
CA GLU A 91 -0.89 4.99 -12.02
C GLU A 91 -0.97 4.90 -10.49
N ILE A 92 -1.89 4.09 -9.98
CA ILE A 92 -1.99 3.78 -8.55
C ILE A 92 -1.86 2.26 -8.40
N THR A 93 -0.71 1.85 -7.87
CA THR A 93 -0.34 0.46 -7.66
C THR A 93 -0.49 0.06 -6.19
N ILE A 94 -1.04 -1.13 -5.94
CA ILE A 94 -1.00 -1.78 -4.62
C ILE A 94 -0.34 -3.15 -4.71
N GLU A 95 0.58 -3.43 -3.78
CA GLU A 95 1.11 -4.77 -3.58
C GLU A 95 0.11 -5.65 -2.84
N GLN A 96 -0.06 -6.90 -3.31
CA GLN A 96 -0.93 -7.87 -2.69
C GLN A 96 -0.23 -9.21 -2.49
N TYR A 97 -0.47 -9.81 -1.32
CA TYR A 97 -0.20 -11.21 -1.09
C TYR A 97 -1.41 -12.06 -1.52
N PRO A 98 -1.25 -13.08 -2.37
CA PRO A 98 -2.37 -13.87 -2.90
C PRO A 98 -3.39 -14.34 -1.87
N GLN A 99 -2.94 -14.75 -0.68
CA GLN A 99 -3.80 -15.33 0.35
C GLN A 99 -4.82 -14.34 0.93
N TYR A 100 -4.55 -13.04 0.87
CA TYR A 100 -5.43 -11.98 1.41
C TYR A 100 -6.24 -11.25 0.33
N ILE A 101 -6.18 -11.71 -0.93
CA ILE A 101 -7.05 -11.17 -1.97
C ILE A 101 -8.51 -11.53 -1.65
N ARG A 102 -9.38 -10.52 -1.64
CA ARG A 102 -10.83 -10.66 -1.43
C ARG A 102 -11.55 -9.84 -2.50
N LYS A 103 -12.73 -10.28 -2.92
CA LYS A 103 -13.49 -9.60 -3.98
C LYS A 103 -13.87 -8.18 -3.55
N GLU A 104 -14.31 -8.04 -2.31
CA GLU A 104 -14.77 -6.80 -1.71
C GLU A 104 -13.64 -5.76 -1.63
N SER A 105 -12.41 -6.19 -1.28
CA SER A 105 -11.26 -5.28 -1.25
C SER A 105 -10.85 -4.84 -2.66
N LEU A 106 -10.88 -5.74 -3.64
CA LEU A 106 -10.62 -5.38 -5.05
C LEU A 106 -11.63 -4.39 -5.61
N GLU A 107 -12.92 -4.58 -5.32
CA GLU A 107 -13.98 -3.65 -5.73
C GLU A 107 -13.78 -2.27 -5.08
N ALA A 108 -13.47 -2.23 -3.78
CA ALA A 108 -13.16 -1.00 -3.08
C ALA A 108 -11.91 -0.29 -3.64
N TYR A 109 -10.83 -1.03 -3.89
CA TYR A 109 -9.60 -0.49 -4.48
C TYR A 109 -9.86 0.10 -5.87
N LYS A 110 -10.59 -0.61 -6.72
CA LYS A 110 -10.98 -0.11 -8.04
C LYS A 110 -11.84 1.16 -7.94
N ALA A 111 -12.78 1.22 -6.99
CA ALA A 111 -13.64 2.38 -6.78
C ALA A 111 -12.85 3.65 -6.42
N VAL A 112 -11.74 3.52 -5.69
CA VAL A 112 -10.82 4.65 -5.42
C VAL A 112 -9.72 4.83 -6.47
N GLY A 113 -9.79 4.13 -7.60
CA GLY A 113 -8.90 4.34 -8.74
C GLY A 113 -7.54 3.64 -8.64
N ILE A 114 -7.37 2.66 -7.75
CA ILE A 114 -6.26 1.70 -7.87
C ILE A 114 -6.47 0.94 -9.17
N ASN A 115 -5.48 1.03 -10.07
CA ASN A 115 -5.58 0.54 -11.44
C ASN A 115 -4.45 -0.43 -11.81
N ARG A 116 -3.54 -0.72 -10.88
CA ARG A 116 -2.50 -1.75 -11.03
C ARG A 116 -2.32 -2.54 -9.73
N ILE A 117 -2.09 -3.84 -9.86
CA ILE A 117 -1.79 -4.73 -8.73
C ILE A 117 -0.43 -5.38 -8.99
N SER A 118 0.41 -5.38 -7.95
CA SER A 118 1.66 -6.15 -7.93
C SER A 118 1.47 -7.34 -7.00
N ILE A 119 1.64 -8.56 -7.52
CA ILE A 119 1.38 -9.79 -6.74
C ILE A 119 2.71 -10.47 -6.40
N GLY A 120 2.97 -10.65 -5.10
CA GLY A 120 4.10 -11.42 -4.63
C GLY A 120 3.83 -12.92 -4.71
N LEU A 121 4.09 -13.56 -5.86
CA LEU A 121 3.97 -15.01 -6.02
C LEU A 121 5.15 -15.76 -5.38
N GLN A 122 6.37 -15.31 -5.65
CA GLN A 122 7.66 -15.90 -5.24
C GLN A 122 7.98 -17.26 -5.87
N ALA A 123 7.12 -18.26 -5.68
CA ALA A 123 7.30 -19.61 -6.21
C ALA A 123 5.94 -20.26 -6.51
N THR A 124 5.96 -21.29 -7.34
CA THR A 124 4.79 -22.14 -7.65
C THR A 124 4.86 -23.52 -7.00
N ASP A 125 5.88 -23.75 -6.16
CA ASP A 125 6.10 -25.00 -5.43
C ASP A 125 5.88 -24.77 -3.93
N ASP A 126 5.04 -25.61 -3.32
CA ASP A 126 4.64 -25.46 -1.92
C ASP A 126 5.82 -25.67 -0.96
N ASN A 127 6.78 -26.53 -1.28
CA ASN A 127 7.95 -26.75 -0.42
C ASN A 127 8.85 -25.51 -0.42
N GLN A 128 9.05 -24.88 -1.58
CA GLN A 128 9.77 -23.61 -1.68
C GLN A 128 9.03 -22.51 -0.92
N LEU A 129 7.70 -22.39 -1.05
CA LEU A 129 6.93 -21.39 -0.32
C LEU A 129 7.04 -21.57 1.20
N GLN A 130 6.97 -22.81 1.70
CA GLN A 130 7.14 -23.10 3.13
C GLN A 130 8.51 -22.67 3.67
N GLN A 131 9.59 -22.90 2.92
CA GLN A 131 10.94 -22.44 3.29
C GLN A 131 11.05 -20.91 3.39
N LEU A 132 10.18 -20.19 2.68
CA LEU A 132 10.12 -18.73 2.67
C LEU A 132 9.18 -18.15 3.73
N SER A 133 8.65 -18.99 4.62
CA SER A 133 7.57 -18.63 5.57
C SER A 133 6.31 -18.13 4.85
N ARG A 134 6.00 -18.71 3.69
CA ARG A 134 4.82 -18.44 2.86
C ARG A 134 4.00 -19.72 2.68
N ARG A 135 2.74 -19.54 2.30
CA ARG A 135 1.79 -20.60 1.94
C ARG A 135 0.97 -20.19 0.72
#